data_AF-A0A257XB73-F1
#
_entry.id   AF-A0A257XB73-F1
#
_cell.length_a   1.000
_cell.length_b   1.000
_cell.length_c   1.000
_cell.angle_alpha   90.00
_cell.angle_beta   90.00
_cell.angle_gamma   90.00
#
_symmetry.space_group_name_H-M   'P 1'
#
loop_
_entity.id
_entity.type
_entity.pdbx_description
1 polymer ?
#
loop_
_entity_poly.entity_id
_entity_poly.type
_entity_poly.pdbx_seq_one_letter_code
_entity_poly.pdbx_strand_id
1 'polypeptide(L)'
;MRILPLLSLLLAAVSLRAESILPPNARVAVIGDSITEQKIYSRYIETYLLACTGRSDIKVFQFGWSGERAGGFAARLENDLAVFNPNVASTCYGMNDGSYTAYTPQIGGEYEKNMRAVIAGLKKVGVKAMAIGSPGGVDPDFFKRPTIKGELYNDNLAHLRDIAKKLAEENKQPFANVHDTMMSALEKSKAVLGKEYGPFGGDGFHPAPAGQLLMAQAFLKALGFDGEIGTINVDMKGASTASSGHAVKGGENGSVTLESTKWPFLFDADTKSAGSNRSILPFTSFNEDLNRLTLKVKNLSATKAKVTWGGQSKEFTRDQLEAGVNLAAEFTKTPFDNDFAALTNAIIQKEAFETTLIKNLVTHMRVIAAEAAEEPTCA
;
A
#
# COMPACT_ATOMS: atom_id res chain seq x y z
N MET A 1 -35.21 -52.67 -21.39
CA MET A 1 -34.68 -52.40 -20.03
C MET A 1 -33.18 -52.61 -20.08
N ARG A 2 -32.27 -51.68 -19.78
CA ARG A 2 -32.30 -50.38 -19.09
C ARG A 2 -31.23 -49.50 -19.75
N ILE A 3 -31.57 -48.24 -20.04
CA ILE A 3 -30.60 -47.21 -20.42
C ILE A 3 -30.15 -46.55 -19.11
N LEU A 4 -28.85 -46.56 -18.82
CA LEU A 4 -28.26 -45.88 -17.67
C LEU A 4 -27.85 -44.47 -18.12
N PRO A 5 -28.26 -43.38 -17.45
CA PRO A 5 -27.81 -42.04 -17.82
C PRO A 5 -26.43 -41.79 -17.21
N LEU A 6 -25.48 -41.37 -18.06
CA LEU A 6 -24.17 -40.88 -17.64
C LEU A 6 -24.36 -39.46 -17.08
N LEU A 7 -24.26 -39.32 -15.75
CA LEU A 7 -24.36 -38.03 -15.07
C LEU A 7 -22.99 -37.32 -15.18
N SER A 8 -22.86 -36.39 -16.13
CA SER A 8 -21.69 -35.52 -16.22
C SER A 8 -21.72 -34.50 -15.07
N LEU A 9 -20.90 -34.72 -14.04
CA LEU A 9 -20.60 -33.69 -13.04
C LEU A 9 -19.79 -32.57 -13.72
N LEU A 10 -20.41 -31.42 -13.99
CA LEU A 10 -19.68 -30.18 -14.15
C LEU A 10 -19.10 -29.79 -12.78
N LEU A 11 -17.80 -30.04 -12.56
CA LEU A 11 -17.05 -29.30 -11.57
C LEU A 11 -16.94 -27.85 -12.07
N ALA A 12 -17.85 -26.99 -11.64
CA ALA A 12 -17.57 -25.57 -11.61
C ALA A 12 -16.38 -25.38 -10.66
N ALA A 13 -15.21 -25.07 -11.20
CA ALA A 13 -14.09 -24.61 -10.41
C ALA A 13 -14.52 -23.30 -9.74
N VAL A 14 -15.05 -23.39 -8.52
CA VAL A 14 -15.16 -22.25 -7.62
C VAL A 14 -13.72 -21.86 -7.35
N SER A 15 -13.24 -20.87 -8.10
CA SER A 15 -11.98 -20.22 -7.77
C SER A 15 -12.20 -19.57 -6.41
N LEU A 16 -11.76 -20.23 -5.33
CA LEU A 16 -11.54 -19.58 -4.05
C LEU A 16 -10.40 -18.58 -4.28
N ARG A 17 -10.73 -17.45 -4.90
CA ARG A 17 -9.84 -16.31 -4.94
C ARG A 17 -9.86 -15.73 -3.54
N ALA A 18 -8.69 -15.68 -2.91
CA ALA A 18 -8.53 -14.93 -1.69
C ALA A 18 -8.83 -13.46 -2.02
N GLU A 19 -10.06 -13.02 -1.75
CA GLU A 19 -10.26 -11.66 -1.29
C GLU A 19 -9.21 -11.39 -0.20
N SER A 20 -8.60 -10.21 -0.24
CA SER A 20 -7.55 -9.80 0.70
C SER A 20 -7.88 -10.16 2.15
N ILE A 21 -6.89 -10.12 3.05
CA ILE A 21 -7.12 -10.46 4.47
C ILE A 21 -8.10 -9.51 5.19
N LEU A 22 -8.63 -8.49 4.50
CA LEU A 22 -9.53 -7.48 5.05
C LEU A 22 -10.96 -8.03 5.22
N PRO A 23 -11.47 -8.12 6.46
CA PRO A 23 -12.85 -8.56 6.68
C PRO A 23 -13.87 -7.51 6.17
N PRO A 24 -15.16 -7.86 6.02
CA PRO A 24 -16.22 -6.88 5.83
C PRO A 24 -16.21 -5.79 6.91
N ASN A 25 -16.52 -4.56 6.53
CA ASN A 25 -16.43 -3.35 7.34
C ASN A 25 -15.03 -3.15 7.95
N ALA A 26 -13.98 -3.37 7.15
CA ALA A 26 -12.60 -3.25 7.62
C ALA A 26 -12.32 -1.82 8.13
N ARG A 27 -11.68 -1.75 9.29
CA ARG A 27 -11.20 -0.53 9.93
C ARG A 27 -9.71 -0.67 10.10
N VAL A 28 -8.96 -0.06 9.19
CA VAL A 28 -7.52 -0.24 9.02
C VAL A 28 -6.78 0.90 9.72
N ALA A 29 -5.94 0.57 10.70
CA ALA A 29 -5.02 1.51 11.31
C ALA A 29 -3.63 1.41 10.66
N VAL A 30 -3.15 2.49 10.04
CA VAL A 30 -1.79 2.58 9.49
C VAL A 30 -0.89 3.26 10.51
N ILE A 31 -0.03 2.48 11.18
CA ILE A 31 0.71 2.92 12.37
C ILE A 31 2.20 2.99 12.07
N GLY A 32 2.85 4.05 12.54
CA GLY A 32 4.30 4.16 12.50
C GLY A 32 4.81 5.53 12.97
N ASP A 33 6.06 5.83 12.63
CA ASP A 33 6.78 7.00 13.10
C ASP A 33 6.62 8.25 12.19
N SER A 34 7.66 9.10 12.10
CA SER A 34 7.69 10.28 11.26
C SER A 34 7.41 9.99 9.79
N ILE A 35 7.83 8.82 9.29
CA ILE A 35 7.62 8.44 7.89
C ILE A 35 6.12 8.25 7.61
N THR A 36 5.39 7.75 8.61
CA THR A 36 3.92 7.63 8.56
C THR A 36 3.27 9.00 8.73
N GLU A 37 3.81 9.86 9.60
CA GLU A 37 3.32 11.23 9.77
C GLU A 37 3.47 12.07 8.48
N GLN A 38 4.33 11.68 7.53
CA GLN A 38 4.36 12.31 6.19
C GLN A 38 3.06 12.10 5.39
N LYS A 39 2.25 11.08 5.71
CA LYS A 39 0.93 10.81 5.11
C LYS A 39 0.95 10.50 3.61
N ILE A 40 2.04 9.90 3.12
CA ILE A 40 2.17 9.59 1.69
C ILE A 40 1.85 8.12 1.42
N TYR A 41 2.54 7.17 2.06
CA TYR A 41 2.25 5.75 1.87
C TYR A 41 0.90 5.34 2.49
N SER A 42 0.49 5.96 3.61
CA SER A 42 -0.83 5.75 4.22
C SER A 42 -1.94 6.15 3.25
N ARG A 43 -1.81 7.34 2.64
CA ARG A 43 -2.68 7.81 1.57
C ARG A 43 -2.70 6.86 0.38
N TYR A 44 -1.54 6.36 -0.06
CA TYR A 44 -1.50 5.39 -1.17
C TYR A 44 -2.19 4.07 -0.82
N ILE A 45 -2.04 3.58 0.41
CA ILE A 45 -2.79 2.41 0.90
C ILE A 45 -4.29 2.73 0.88
N GLU A 46 -4.74 3.83 1.49
CA GLU A 46 -6.18 4.18 1.54
C GLU A 46 -6.78 4.37 0.15
N THR A 47 -6.10 5.11 -0.73
CA THR A 47 -6.54 5.30 -2.12
C THR A 47 -6.65 3.96 -2.83
N TYR A 48 -5.69 3.04 -2.66
CA TYR A 48 -5.78 1.71 -3.23
C TYR A 48 -6.98 0.92 -2.67
N LEU A 49 -7.15 0.93 -1.35
CA LEU A 49 -8.24 0.21 -0.70
C LEU A 49 -9.62 0.68 -1.17
N LEU A 50 -9.81 1.98 -1.38
CA LEU A 50 -11.10 2.54 -1.80
C LEU A 50 -11.30 2.46 -3.33
N ALA A 51 -10.29 2.82 -4.12
CA ALA A 51 -10.41 2.88 -5.58
C ALA A 51 -10.24 1.51 -6.24
N CYS A 52 -9.18 0.78 -5.88
CA CYS A 52 -8.77 -0.43 -6.62
C CYS A 52 -9.60 -1.66 -6.24
N THR A 53 -10.06 -1.73 -4.99
CA THR A 53 -10.90 -2.85 -4.54
C THR A 53 -12.38 -2.62 -4.84
N GLY A 54 -12.80 -1.38 -5.04
CA GLY A 54 -14.20 -0.98 -5.20
C GLY A 54 -15.04 -1.16 -3.92
N ARG A 55 -14.41 -1.35 -2.77
CA ARG A 55 -15.06 -1.52 -1.47
C ARG A 55 -15.29 -0.17 -0.80
N SER A 56 -16.55 0.15 -0.56
CA SER A 56 -16.98 1.36 0.17
C SER A 56 -17.14 1.14 1.68
N ASP A 57 -17.00 -0.10 2.15
CA ASP A 57 -17.15 -0.48 3.56
C ASP A 57 -15.84 -0.33 4.36
N ILE A 58 -14.72 -0.06 3.69
CA ILE A 58 -13.40 0.11 4.32
C ILE A 58 -13.27 1.54 4.88
N LYS A 59 -12.73 1.64 6.09
CA LYS A 59 -12.31 2.90 6.72
C LYS A 59 -10.84 2.79 7.10
N VAL A 60 -10.05 3.81 6.77
CA VAL A 60 -8.62 3.84 7.07
C VAL A 60 -8.31 5.05 7.94
N PHE A 61 -7.42 4.85 8.91
CA PHE A 61 -6.96 5.89 9.81
C PHE A 61 -5.44 5.80 9.91
N GLN A 62 -4.73 6.90 9.82
CA GLN A 62 -3.27 6.91 10.04
C GLN A 62 -2.93 7.36 11.47
N PHE A 63 -1.90 6.75 12.04
CA PHE A 63 -1.42 6.97 13.41
C PHE A 63 0.07 7.36 13.45
N GLY A 64 0.52 8.12 12.46
CA GLY A 64 1.91 8.53 12.35
C GLY A 64 2.34 9.51 13.44
N TRP A 65 3.52 9.28 14.03
CA TRP A 65 4.07 10.13 15.09
C TRP A 65 5.58 10.33 14.97
N SER A 66 6.00 11.56 14.72
CA SER A 66 7.39 11.92 14.48
C SER A 66 8.30 11.66 15.68
N GLY A 67 9.45 11.04 15.41
CA GLY A 67 10.43 10.63 16.41
C GLY A 67 10.01 9.43 17.26
N GLU A 68 8.82 8.87 17.05
CA GLU A 68 8.33 7.73 17.83
C GLU A 68 9.15 6.46 17.56
N ARG A 69 9.30 5.66 18.62
CA ARG A 69 9.78 4.28 18.61
C ARG A 69 8.62 3.35 18.94
N ALA A 70 8.74 2.06 18.66
CA ALA A 70 7.67 1.09 18.92
C ALA A 70 7.15 1.14 20.38
N GLY A 71 8.04 1.37 21.35
CA GLY A 71 7.67 1.49 22.77
C GLY A 71 6.80 2.70 23.09
N GLY A 72 6.97 3.81 22.37
CA GLY A 72 6.13 5.00 22.52
C GLY A 72 4.68 4.72 22.11
N PHE A 73 4.51 4.04 20.97
CA PHE A 73 3.19 3.62 20.52
C PHE A 73 2.57 2.61 21.50
N ALA A 74 3.35 1.62 21.93
CA ALA A 74 2.89 0.63 22.91
C ALA A 74 2.29 1.27 24.17
N ALA A 75 2.84 2.40 24.62
CA ALA A 75 2.36 3.12 25.80
C ALA A 75 1.05 3.91 25.56
N ARG A 76 0.73 4.30 24.32
CA ARG A 76 -0.47 5.09 23.99
C ARG A 76 -1.57 4.31 23.27
N LEU A 77 -1.27 3.11 22.75
CA LEU A 77 -2.12 2.43 21.77
C LEU A 77 -3.56 2.18 22.25
N GLU A 78 -3.78 1.78 23.50
CA GLU A 78 -5.13 1.46 23.98
C GLU A 78 -6.04 2.69 23.98
N ASN A 79 -5.52 3.82 24.44
CA ASN A 79 -6.22 5.10 24.43
C ASN A 79 -6.44 5.58 22.99
N ASP A 80 -5.36 5.60 22.22
CA ASP A 80 -5.37 6.24 20.90
C ASP A 80 -6.25 5.49 19.90
N LEU A 81 -6.38 4.17 20.04
CA LEU A 81 -7.20 3.35 19.15
C LEU A 81 -8.67 3.21 19.62
N ALA A 82 -9.00 3.53 20.88
CA ALA A 82 -10.31 3.27 21.47
C ALA A 82 -11.47 3.94 20.72
N VAL A 83 -11.27 5.16 20.21
CA VAL A 83 -12.33 5.88 19.47
C VAL A 83 -12.44 5.42 18.01
N PHE A 84 -11.39 4.80 17.47
CA PHE A 84 -11.33 4.36 16.08
C PHE A 84 -11.66 2.88 15.90
N ASN A 85 -11.60 2.06 16.95
CA ASN A 85 -11.97 0.63 16.93
C ASN A 85 -11.45 -0.12 15.68
N PRO A 86 -10.13 -0.10 15.41
CA PRO A 86 -9.58 -0.81 14.26
C PRO A 86 -9.73 -2.33 14.44
N ASN A 87 -10.01 -3.03 13.34
CA ASN A 87 -10.01 -4.50 13.29
C ASN A 87 -8.89 -5.05 12.40
N VAL A 88 -8.19 -4.16 11.67
CA VAL A 88 -6.98 -4.43 10.90
C VAL A 88 -5.94 -3.37 11.24
N ALA A 89 -4.65 -3.73 11.27
CA ALA A 89 -3.58 -2.77 11.45
C ALA A 89 -2.38 -3.06 10.53
N SER A 90 -1.60 -2.03 10.24
CA SER A 90 -0.22 -2.16 9.77
C SER A 90 0.72 -1.41 10.71
N THR A 91 1.94 -1.92 10.89
CA THR A 91 2.95 -1.31 11.75
C THR A 91 4.25 -1.07 10.99
N CYS A 92 4.83 0.13 11.08
CA CYS A 92 6.11 0.47 10.46
C CYS A 92 7.00 1.19 11.50
N TYR A 93 7.77 0.41 12.26
CA TYR A 93 8.74 0.91 13.25
C TYR A 93 10.11 0.28 13.04
N GLY A 94 11.15 0.93 13.55
CA GLY A 94 12.54 0.49 13.46
C GLY A 94 13.51 1.60 13.07
N MET A 95 13.06 2.62 12.33
CA MET A 95 13.93 3.72 11.88
C MET A 95 14.47 4.54 13.05
N ASN A 96 13.67 4.77 14.10
CA ASN A 96 14.15 5.43 15.32
C ASN A 96 14.66 4.44 16.37
N ASP A 97 14.15 3.21 16.38
CA ASP A 97 14.54 2.15 17.33
C ASP A 97 15.99 1.72 17.10
N GLY A 98 16.44 1.68 15.84
CA GLY A 98 17.83 1.47 15.46
C GLY A 98 18.80 2.53 16.00
N SER A 99 18.28 3.64 16.53
CA SER A 99 19.02 4.67 17.26
C SER A 99 20.11 5.40 16.45
N TYR A 100 20.13 5.23 15.12
CA TYR A 100 21.15 5.81 14.25
C TYR A 100 22.58 5.42 14.67
N THR A 101 22.76 4.15 15.07
CA THR A 101 24.05 3.55 15.40
C THR A 101 24.22 2.19 14.73
N ALA A 102 25.41 1.60 14.82
CA ALA A 102 25.61 0.21 14.43
C ALA A 102 24.71 -0.73 15.26
N TYR A 103 24.36 -1.88 14.70
CA TYR A 103 23.54 -2.87 15.40
C TYR A 103 24.24 -3.36 16.66
N THR A 104 23.44 -3.59 17.72
CA THR A 104 23.85 -4.35 18.89
C THR A 104 22.70 -5.28 19.31
N PRO A 105 22.99 -6.42 19.97
CA PRO A 105 21.95 -7.29 20.49
C PRO A 105 20.97 -6.57 21.44
N GLN A 106 21.42 -5.53 22.14
CA GLN A 106 20.57 -4.71 23.02
C GLN A 106 19.54 -3.89 22.22
N ILE A 107 19.94 -3.29 21.10
CA ILE A 107 19.02 -2.57 20.20
C ILE A 107 17.96 -3.55 19.66
N GLY A 108 18.39 -4.71 19.17
CA GLY A 108 17.47 -5.74 18.67
C GLY A 108 16.52 -6.24 19.76
N GLY A 109 17.04 -6.51 20.96
CA GLY A 109 16.23 -6.98 22.10
C GLY A 109 15.17 -5.97 22.54
N GLU A 110 15.51 -4.69 22.61
CA GLU A 110 14.54 -3.65 22.99
C GLU A 110 13.49 -3.42 21.89
N TYR A 111 13.88 -3.45 20.61
CA TYR A 111 12.93 -3.40 19.50
C TYR A 111 11.97 -4.60 19.52
N GLU A 112 12.49 -5.82 19.68
CA GLU A 112 11.67 -7.04 19.75
C GLU A 112 10.65 -6.96 20.90
N LYS A 113 11.11 -6.60 22.10
CA LYS A 113 10.26 -6.41 23.29
C LYS A 113 9.14 -5.42 23.03
N ASN A 114 9.46 -4.26 22.45
CA ASN A 114 8.47 -3.21 22.20
C ASN A 114 7.48 -3.60 21.11
N MET A 115 7.95 -4.21 20.01
CA MET A 115 7.05 -4.71 18.95
C MET A 115 6.15 -5.84 19.45
N ARG A 116 6.62 -6.71 20.36
CA ARG A 116 5.74 -7.69 21.06
C ARG A 116 4.65 -6.99 21.85
N ALA A 117 4.97 -5.91 22.58
CA ALA A 117 3.98 -5.14 23.32
C ALA A 117 2.95 -4.48 22.38
N VAL A 118 3.39 -3.92 21.25
CA VAL A 118 2.50 -3.39 20.20
C VAL A 118 1.55 -4.47 19.69
N ILE A 119 2.07 -5.63 19.27
CA ILE A 119 1.24 -6.73 18.74
C ILE A 119 0.25 -7.23 19.79
N ALA A 120 0.68 -7.39 21.04
CA ALA A 120 -0.18 -7.84 22.13
C ALA A 120 -1.31 -6.82 22.41
N GLY A 121 -1.00 -5.53 22.46
CA GLY A 121 -1.99 -4.48 22.67
C GLY A 121 -2.96 -4.34 21.50
N LEU A 122 -2.50 -4.46 20.25
CA LEU A 122 -3.37 -4.48 19.07
C LEU A 122 -4.39 -5.63 19.14
N LYS A 123 -3.94 -6.84 19.51
CA LYS A 123 -4.86 -7.96 19.75
C LYS A 123 -5.86 -7.67 20.86
N LYS A 124 -5.41 -7.06 21.96
CA LYS A 124 -6.26 -6.70 23.11
C LYS A 124 -7.37 -5.72 22.72
N VAL A 125 -7.08 -4.74 21.85
CA VAL A 125 -8.09 -3.78 21.37
C VAL A 125 -8.94 -4.30 20.19
N GLY A 126 -8.82 -5.58 19.84
CA GLY A 126 -9.70 -6.24 18.88
C GLY A 126 -9.19 -6.29 17.44
N VAL A 127 -7.94 -5.93 17.17
CA VAL A 127 -7.32 -6.12 15.84
C VAL A 127 -7.06 -7.61 15.59
N LYS A 128 -7.59 -8.11 14.48
CA LYS A 128 -7.52 -9.54 14.11
C LYS A 128 -6.52 -9.83 13.00
N ALA A 129 -6.35 -8.91 12.07
CA ALA A 129 -5.39 -9.00 10.98
C ALA A 129 -4.36 -7.88 11.08
N MET A 130 -3.08 -8.21 10.96
CA MET A 130 -1.97 -7.27 11.09
C MET A 130 -0.97 -7.49 9.96
N ALA A 131 -0.63 -6.43 9.22
CA ALA A 131 0.56 -6.43 8.38
C ALA A 131 1.72 -5.89 9.21
N ILE A 132 2.55 -6.80 9.75
CA ILE A 132 3.72 -6.42 10.54
C ILE A 132 4.82 -6.00 9.56
N GLY A 133 5.08 -4.69 9.49
CA GLY A 133 6.10 -4.13 8.61
C GLY A 133 7.47 -4.03 9.26
N SER A 134 8.51 -4.29 8.48
CA SER A 134 9.88 -3.91 8.83
C SER A 134 10.06 -2.39 8.76
N PRO A 135 11.13 -1.81 9.33
CA PRO A 135 11.57 -0.49 8.90
C PRO A 135 11.88 -0.48 7.39
N GLY A 136 11.94 0.71 6.80
CA GLY A 136 12.57 0.92 5.50
C GLY A 136 14.11 0.82 5.59
N GLY A 137 14.78 1.42 4.62
CA GLY A 137 16.22 1.61 4.63
C GLY A 137 16.58 3.09 4.55
N VAL A 138 17.89 3.38 4.58
CA VAL A 138 18.45 4.69 4.29
C VAL A 138 19.22 4.68 2.97
N ASP A 139 19.23 5.81 2.27
CA ASP A 139 20.04 5.99 1.07
C ASP A 139 21.44 6.47 1.47
N PRO A 140 22.51 5.68 1.31
CA PRO A 140 23.85 6.06 1.77
C PRO A 140 24.43 7.30 1.07
N ASP A 141 24.00 7.64 -0.15
CA ASP A 141 24.47 8.84 -0.82
C ASP A 141 23.89 10.12 -0.18
N PHE A 142 22.67 10.06 0.37
CA PHE A 142 21.98 11.20 1.01
C PHE A 142 22.08 11.21 2.53
N PHE A 143 22.09 10.04 3.16
CA PHE A 143 22.07 9.89 4.60
C PHE A 143 23.40 10.37 5.20
N LYS A 144 23.35 11.49 5.94
CA LYS A 144 24.50 12.07 6.65
C LYS A 144 24.24 12.11 8.16
N ARG A 145 25.01 11.31 8.91
CA ARG A 145 25.09 11.38 10.38
C ARG A 145 26.56 11.43 10.79
N PRO A 146 26.94 12.20 11.82
CA PRO A 146 28.32 12.26 12.30
C PRO A 146 28.86 10.92 12.82
N THR A 147 27.97 10.08 13.36
CA THR A 147 28.32 8.90 14.16
C THR A 147 28.19 7.58 13.41
N ILE A 148 27.59 7.55 12.22
CA ILE A 148 27.28 6.31 11.51
C ILE A 148 27.18 6.54 10.00
N LYS A 149 27.71 5.60 9.22
CA LYS A 149 27.53 5.58 7.75
C LYS A 149 26.20 4.91 7.38
N GLY A 150 25.63 5.29 6.24
CA GLY A 150 24.34 4.75 5.79
C GLY A 150 24.35 3.23 5.61
N GLU A 151 25.44 2.65 5.10
CA GLU A 151 25.57 1.20 4.92
C GLU A 151 25.54 0.45 6.26
N LEU A 152 26.25 0.97 7.28
CA LEU A 152 26.27 0.36 8.61
C LEU A 152 24.94 0.56 9.35
N TYR A 153 24.21 1.63 9.03
CA TYR A 153 22.86 1.79 9.56
C TYR A 153 21.84 0.88 8.86
N ASN A 154 21.97 0.66 7.56
CA ASN A 154 21.16 -0.31 6.84
C ASN A 154 21.38 -1.74 7.34
N ASP A 155 22.60 -2.12 7.75
CA ASP A 155 22.86 -3.39 8.43
C ASP A 155 22.03 -3.53 9.72
N ASN A 156 21.97 -2.47 10.54
CA ASN A 156 21.09 -2.44 11.71
C ASN A 156 19.61 -2.58 11.34
N LEU A 157 19.14 -1.79 10.37
CA LEU A 157 17.75 -1.86 9.93
C LEU A 157 17.39 -3.23 9.33
N ALA A 158 18.35 -3.93 8.69
CA ALA A 158 18.19 -5.29 8.21
C ALA A 158 18.03 -6.30 9.36
N HIS A 159 18.79 -6.17 10.44
CA HIS A 159 18.56 -6.97 11.64
C HIS A 159 17.18 -6.71 12.26
N LEU A 160 16.72 -5.45 12.29
CA LEU A 160 15.37 -5.14 12.78
C LEU A 160 14.27 -5.67 11.85
N ARG A 161 14.49 -5.67 10.52
CA ARG A 161 13.61 -6.35 9.56
C ARG A 161 13.48 -7.84 9.89
N ASP A 162 14.57 -8.53 10.19
CA ASP A 162 14.54 -9.96 10.52
C ASP A 162 13.76 -10.24 11.81
N ILE A 163 13.89 -9.36 12.80
CA ILE A 163 13.08 -9.42 14.03
C ILE A 163 11.59 -9.20 13.70
N ALA A 164 11.24 -8.19 12.90
CA ALA A 164 9.85 -7.96 12.50
C ALA A 164 9.26 -9.16 11.75
N LYS A 165 10.04 -9.80 10.86
CA LYS A 165 9.65 -11.02 10.16
C LYS A 165 9.40 -12.18 11.14
N LYS A 166 10.33 -12.44 12.06
CA LYS A 166 10.18 -13.44 13.13
C LYS A 166 8.89 -13.21 13.91
N LEU A 167 8.62 -11.96 14.32
CA LEU A 167 7.41 -11.63 15.07
C LEU A 167 6.13 -11.84 14.25
N ALA A 168 6.16 -11.56 12.93
CA ALA A 168 5.05 -11.85 12.05
C ALA A 168 4.75 -13.36 11.99
N GLU A 169 5.79 -14.18 11.79
CA GLU A 169 5.69 -15.65 11.73
C GLU A 169 5.16 -16.24 13.04
N GLU A 170 5.73 -15.84 14.18
CA GLU A 170 5.29 -16.30 15.51
C GLU A 170 3.81 -15.97 15.79
N ASN A 171 3.34 -14.83 15.29
CA ASN A 171 1.97 -14.38 15.49
C ASN A 171 1.01 -14.85 14.39
N LYS A 172 1.50 -15.59 13.39
CA LYS A 172 0.73 -16.03 12.20
C LYS A 172 0.07 -14.86 11.48
N GLN A 173 0.82 -13.77 11.36
CA GLN A 173 0.40 -12.55 10.69
C GLN A 173 1.26 -12.32 9.45
N PRO A 174 0.74 -11.69 8.40
CA PRO A 174 1.54 -11.33 7.25
C PRO A 174 2.67 -10.36 7.59
N PHE A 175 3.81 -10.56 6.92
CA PHE A 175 4.98 -9.70 7.00
C PHE A 175 5.03 -8.74 5.81
N ALA A 176 5.08 -7.44 6.07
CA ALA A 176 5.37 -6.42 5.05
C ALA A 176 6.88 -6.12 5.01
N ASN A 177 7.57 -6.69 4.03
CA ASN A 177 9.02 -6.51 3.88
C ASN A 177 9.36 -5.16 3.22
N VAL A 178 9.17 -4.07 3.98
CA VAL A 178 9.41 -2.71 3.51
C VAL A 178 10.88 -2.49 3.17
N HIS A 179 11.79 -3.03 3.99
CA HIS A 179 13.23 -2.85 3.86
C HIS A 179 13.73 -3.35 2.49
N ASP A 180 13.51 -4.64 2.19
CA ASP A 180 14.07 -5.23 0.97
C ASP A 180 13.38 -4.67 -0.29
N THR A 181 12.08 -4.36 -0.21
CA THR A 181 11.33 -3.71 -1.30
C THR A 181 11.95 -2.34 -1.63
N MET A 182 12.25 -1.54 -0.61
CA MET A 182 12.88 -0.24 -0.78
C MET A 182 14.32 -0.35 -1.27
N MET A 183 15.16 -1.16 -0.62
CA MET A 183 16.59 -1.29 -0.95
C MET A 183 16.82 -1.84 -2.36
N SER A 184 16.02 -2.83 -2.79
CA SER A 184 16.12 -3.37 -4.15
C SER A 184 15.81 -2.32 -5.22
N ALA A 185 14.77 -1.51 -5.02
CA ALA A 185 14.42 -0.46 -5.97
C ALA A 185 15.41 0.72 -5.93
N LEU A 186 16.00 1.03 -4.76
CA LEU A 186 17.05 2.03 -4.64
C LEU A 186 18.28 1.63 -5.48
N GLU A 187 18.75 0.40 -5.34
CA GLU A 187 19.89 -0.12 -6.11
C GLU A 187 19.61 -0.06 -7.62
N LYS A 188 18.47 -0.61 -8.06
CA LYS A 188 18.06 -0.62 -9.48
C LYS A 188 17.92 0.78 -10.06
N SER A 189 17.29 1.70 -9.31
CA SER A 189 17.05 3.06 -9.76
C SER A 189 18.34 3.87 -9.84
N LYS A 190 19.25 3.77 -8.85
CA LYS A 190 20.55 4.46 -8.90
C LYS A 190 21.46 3.94 -10.00
N ALA A 191 21.40 2.65 -10.32
CA ALA A 191 22.14 2.08 -11.44
C ALA A 191 21.78 2.72 -12.79
N VAL A 192 20.54 3.22 -12.94
CA VAL A 192 20.03 3.80 -14.20
C VAL A 192 19.96 5.32 -14.16
N LEU A 193 19.53 5.90 -13.04
CA LEU A 193 19.25 7.33 -12.88
C LEU A 193 20.39 8.10 -12.19
N GLY A 194 21.40 7.39 -11.68
CA GLY A 194 22.54 7.97 -10.98
C GLY A 194 22.28 8.27 -9.51
N LYS A 195 23.35 8.66 -8.81
CA LYS A 195 23.34 8.84 -7.36
C LYS A 195 22.44 9.96 -6.86
N GLU A 196 22.19 10.99 -7.69
CA GLU A 196 21.36 12.15 -7.37
C GLU A 196 19.85 11.84 -7.32
N TYR A 197 19.42 10.68 -7.85
CA TYR A 197 18.04 10.24 -7.69
C TYR A 197 17.83 9.75 -6.26
N GLY A 198 17.11 10.54 -5.46
CA GLY A 198 16.88 10.29 -4.02
C GLY A 198 15.44 9.85 -3.70
N PRO A 199 15.02 8.60 -3.99
CA PRO A 199 13.67 8.12 -3.67
C PRO A 199 13.43 8.05 -2.15
N PHE A 200 14.49 8.04 -1.34
CA PHE A 200 14.41 8.02 0.12
C PHE A 200 14.45 9.43 0.74
N GLY A 201 14.27 10.47 -0.09
CA GLY A 201 14.19 11.86 0.35
C GLY A 201 15.54 12.53 0.53
N GLY A 202 15.51 13.85 0.76
CA GLY A 202 16.70 14.69 0.81
C GLY A 202 17.61 14.43 2.01
N ASP A 203 17.10 13.82 3.08
CA ASP A 203 17.89 13.38 4.23
C ASP A 203 18.28 11.89 4.16
N GLY A 204 17.83 11.20 3.13
CA GLY A 204 18.09 9.79 2.89
C GLY A 204 17.29 8.83 3.76
N PHE A 205 16.29 9.26 4.53
CA PHE A 205 15.45 8.35 5.33
C PHE A 205 13.98 8.74 5.48
N HIS A 206 13.56 9.97 5.14
CA HIS A 206 12.15 10.35 4.99
C HIS A 206 11.72 10.26 3.52
N PRO A 207 11.18 9.12 3.06
CA PRO A 207 11.10 8.83 1.64
C PRO A 207 10.21 9.81 0.89
N ALA A 208 10.64 10.15 -0.33
CA ALA A 208 9.86 10.93 -1.27
C ALA A 208 8.67 10.10 -1.79
N PRO A 209 7.69 10.69 -2.50
CA PRO A 209 6.60 9.97 -3.16
C PRO A 209 7.02 8.68 -3.92
N ALA A 210 8.16 8.71 -4.60
CA ALA A 210 8.77 7.52 -5.21
C ALA A 210 9.03 6.39 -4.20
N GLY A 211 9.74 6.67 -3.11
CA GLY A 211 10.03 5.66 -2.07
C GLY A 211 8.80 5.22 -1.29
N GLN A 212 7.87 6.15 -1.02
CA GLN A 212 6.62 5.89 -0.32
C GLN A 212 5.68 4.95 -1.12
N LEU A 213 5.77 4.93 -2.46
CA LEU A 213 5.05 3.94 -3.27
C LEU A 213 5.55 2.50 -3.02
N LEU A 214 6.85 2.32 -2.81
CA LEU A 214 7.47 1.03 -2.50
C LEU A 214 7.03 0.53 -1.11
N MET A 215 6.89 1.45 -0.15
CA MET A 215 6.31 1.12 1.16
C MET A 215 4.87 0.65 1.02
N ALA A 216 4.04 1.40 0.29
CA ALA A 216 2.65 1.02 0.04
C ALA A 216 2.56 -0.34 -0.66
N GLN A 217 3.42 -0.61 -1.64
CA GLN A 217 3.51 -1.91 -2.31
C GLN A 217 3.76 -3.06 -1.34
N ALA A 218 4.74 -2.92 -0.44
CA ALA A 218 5.08 -3.95 0.53
C ALA A 218 3.88 -4.26 1.45
N PHE A 219 3.18 -3.23 1.92
CA PHE A 219 1.99 -3.41 2.76
C PHE A 219 0.81 -4.00 1.99
N LEU A 220 0.51 -3.53 0.78
CA LEU A 220 -0.59 -4.05 -0.03
C LEU A 220 -0.37 -5.54 -0.37
N LYS A 221 0.86 -5.94 -0.70
CA LYS A 221 1.19 -7.35 -0.91
C LYS A 221 1.04 -8.17 0.37
N ALA A 222 1.48 -7.66 1.51
CA ALA A 222 1.31 -8.34 2.80
C ALA A 222 -0.17 -8.50 3.19
N LEU A 223 -1.01 -7.51 2.85
CA LEU A 223 -2.47 -7.60 3.03
C LEU A 223 -3.15 -8.57 2.04
N GLY A 224 -2.40 -9.18 1.13
CA GLY A 224 -2.89 -10.22 0.22
C GLY A 224 -3.61 -9.69 -1.02
N PHE A 225 -3.38 -8.43 -1.41
CA PHE A 225 -3.92 -7.93 -2.67
C PHE A 225 -3.18 -8.52 -3.86
N ASP A 226 -3.95 -9.07 -4.79
CA ASP A 226 -3.43 -9.72 -5.98
C ASP A 226 -3.27 -8.77 -7.17
N GLY A 227 -3.84 -7.56 -7.11
CA GLY A 227 -3.74 -6.56 -8.17
C GLY A 227 -4.65 -6.75 -9.38
N GLU A 228 -5.60 -7.69 -9.34
CA GLU A 228 -6.57 -7.86 -10.42
C GLU A 228 -7.66 -6.78 -10.33
N ILE A 229 -7.40 -5.62 -10.96
CA ILE A 229 -8.38 -4.54 -11.08
C ILE A 229 -9.54 -5.02 -11.96
N GLY A 230 -9.20 -5.57 -13.13
CA GLY A 230 -10.17 -6.23 -13.98
C GLY A 230 -9.64 -6.65 -15.35
N THR A 231 -10.45 -7.39 -16.09
CA THR A 231 -10.21 -7.77 -17.49
C THR A 231 -11.39 -7.30 -18.34
N ILE A 232 -11.09 -6.60 -19.43
CA ILE A 232 -12.01 -6.13 -20.46
C ILE A 232 -11.76 -6.97 -21.70
N ASN A 233 -12.74 -7.75 -22.14
CA ASN A 233 -12.66 -8.53 -23.37
C ASN A 233 -13.50 -7.87 -24.45
N VAL A 234 -12.83 -7.39 -25.51
CA VAL A 234 -13.49 -6.88 -26.72
C VAL A 234 -13.47 -7.97 -27.77
N ASP A 235 -14.64 -8.34 -28.30
CA ASP A 235 -14.74 -9.30 -29.40
C ASP A 235 -15.19 -8.57 -30.67
N MET A 236 -14.35 -8.59 -31.71
CA MET A 236 -14.65 -7.90 -32.97
C MET A 236 -15.79 -8.57 -33.77
N LYS A 237 -16.21 -9.78 -33.40
CA LYS A 237 -17.27 -10.56 -34.06
C LYS A 237 -18.38 -10.99 -33.10
N GLY A 238 -18.33 -10.55 -31.84
CA GLY A 238 -19.22 -11.04 -30.79
C GLY A 238 -19.49 -9.98 -29.73
N ALA A 239 -20.08 -10.41 -28.62
CA ALA A 239 -20.34 -9.55 -27.49
C ALA A 239 -19.06 -9.35 -26.64
N SER A 240 -18.76 -8.11 -26.31
CA SER A 240 -17.73 -7.76 -25.35
C SER A 240 -18.16 -8.09 -23.91
N THR A 241 -17.23 -8.46 -23.05
CA THR A 241 -17.47 -8.76 -21.63
C THR A 241 -16.45 -8.08 -20.73
N ALA A 242 -16.75 -7.94 -19.45
CA ALA A 242 -15.82 -7.43 -18.46
C ALA A 242 -15.92 -8.23 -17.15
N SER A 243 -14.84 -8.28 -16.38
CA SER A 243 -14.79 -8.96 -15.08
C SER A 243 -15.53 -8.19 -13.97
N SER A 244 -15.67 -8.81 -12.80
CA SER A 244 -16.25 -8.18 -11.60
C SER A 244 -15.67 -6.79 -11.32
N GLY A 245 -16.54 -5.83 -10.99
CA GLY A 245 -16.17 -4.43 -10.80
C GLY A 245 -16.33 -3.57 -12.07
N HIS A 246 -16.67 -4.19 -13.20
CA HIS A 246 -16.91 -3.51 -14.47
C HIS A 246 -18.16 -4.07 -15.18
N ALA A 247 -19.08 -3.20 -15.55
CA ALA A 247 -20.28 -3.55 -16.30
C ALA A 247 -20.22 -2.96 -17.72
N VAL A 248 -20.41 -3.81 -18.73
CA VAL A 248 -20.54 -3.36 -20.13
C VAL A 248 -21.89 -2.68 -20.30
N LYS A 249 -21.88 -1.38 -20.63
CA LYS A 249 -23.10 -0.57 -20.83
C LYS A 249 -23.48 -0.43 -22.30
N GLY A 250 -22.55 -0.72 -23.20
CA GLY A 250 -22.75 -0.65 -24.64
C GLY A 250 -21.42 -0.67 -25.38
N GLY A 251 -21.49 -0.65 -26.71
CA GLY A 251 -20.32 -0.67 -27.57
C GLY A 251 -20.67 -1.21 -28.95
N GLU A 252 -20.14 -0.56 -29.98
CA GLU A 252 -20.27 -0.98 -31.38
C GLU A 252 -18.90 -0.91 -32.06
N ASN A 253 -18.69 -1.71 -33.11
CA ASN A 253 -17.53 -1.60 -34.01
C ASN A 253 -16.16 -1.58 -33.29
N GLY A 254 -15.95 -2.47 -32.32
CA GLY A 254 -14.69 -2.56 -31.57
C GLY A 254 -14.52 -1.53 -30.45
N SER A 255 -15.59 -0.82 -30.09
CA SER A 255 -15.65 0.00 -28.88
C SER A 255 -16.39 -0.72 -27.74
N VAL A 256 -16.07 -0.35 -26.50
CA VAL A 256 -16.80 -0.78 -25.31
C VAL A 256 -16.90 0.39 -24.34
N THR A 257 -18.10 0.61 -23.80
CA THR A 257 -18.37 1.57 -22.73
C THR A 257 -18.60 0.81 -21.44
N LEU A 258 -17.91 1.22 -20.37
CA LEU A 258 -17.91 0.53 -19.09
C LEU A 258 -18.40 1.46 -17.98
N GLU A 259 -19.19 0.91 -17.06
CA GLU A 259 -19.41 1.47 -15.73
C GLU A 259 -18.51 0.69 -14.77
N SER A 260 -17.65 1.38 -14.00
CA SER A 260 -16.60 0.74 -13.20
C SER A 260 -16.63 1.16 -11.74
N THR A 261 -16.61 0.19 -10.83
CA THR A 261 -16.46 0.39 -9.39
C THR A 261 -15.03 0.13 -8.90
N LYS A 262 -14.22 -0.59 -9.68
CA LYS A 262 -12.78 -0.76 -9.45
C LYS A 262 -11.99 0.11 -10.42
N TRP A 263 -11.06 0.91 -9.91
CA TRP A 263 -10.23 1.80 -10.71
C TRP A 263 -8.77 1.35 -10.64
N PRO A 264 -8.00 1.48 -11.72
CA PRO A 264 -6.56 1.31 -11.61
C PRO A 264 -5.98 2.39 -10.69
N PHE A 265 -4.94 2.04 -9.94
CA PHE A 265 -4.15 3.02 -9.20
C PHE A 265 -3.46 3.95 -10.20
N LEU A 266 -3.59 5.26 -10.00
CA LEU A 266 -3.01 6.26 -10.88
C LEU A 266 -1.76 6.88 -10.27
N PHE A 267 -0.85 7.27 -11.15
CA PHE A 267 0.46 7.82 -10.77
C PHE A 267 0.61 9.25 -11.26
N ASP A 268 1.39 10.01 -10.50
CA ASP A 268 1.81 11.38 -10.79
C ASP A 268 2.40 11.51 -12.20
N ALA A 269 2.39 12.70 -12.80
CA ALA A 269 2.75 12.85 -14.21
C ALA A 269 4.27 12.74 -14.50
N ASP A 270 5.12 13.19 -13.56
CA ASP A 270 6.56 13.30 -13.76
C ASP A 270 7.25 11.93 -13.69
N THR A 271 8.01 11.57 -14.72
CA THR A 271 8.71 10.28 -14.82
C THR A 271 10.14 10.30 -14.27
N LYS A 272 10.65 11.45 -13.84
CA LYS A 272 12.06 11.64 -13.48
C LYS A 272 12.25 12.03 -12.02
N SER A 273 11.38 12.87 -11.48
CA SER A 273 11.52 13.35 -10.10
C SER A 273 11.14 12.29 -9.07
N ALA A 274 11.98 12.10 -8.05
CA ALA A 274 11.63 11.30 -6.86
C ALA A 274 10.41 11.88 -6.11
N GLY A 275 10.10 13.16 -6.33
CA GLY A 275 8.88 13.83 -5.89
C GLY A 275 7.59 13.32 -6.56
N SER A 276 7.70 12.41 -7.52
CA SER A 276 6.60 11.77 -8.22
C SER A 276 6.67 10.26 -8.02
N ASN A 277 5.55 9.64 -7.64
CA ASN A 277 5.47 8.19 -7.47
C ASN A 277 5.63 7.42 -8.80
N ARG A 278 5.43 8.06 -9.96
CA ARG A 278 5.61 7.42 -11.27
C ARG A 278 7.08 7.11 -11.58
N SER A 279 8.02 7.91 -11.07
CA SER A 279 9.44 7.80 -11.41
C SER A 279 10.08 6.47 -11.00
N ILE A 280 9.51 5.79 -9.99
CA ILE A 280 10.05 4.52 -9.47
C ILE A 280 9.53 3.28 -10.22
N LEU A 281 8.45 3.42 -11.00
CA LEU A 281 7.76 2.28 -11.63
C LEU A 281 8.67 1.36 -12.45
N PRO A 282 9.66 1.85 -13.23
CA PRO A 282 10.56 0.96 -13.98
C PRO A 282 11.43 0.05 -13.10
N PHE A 283 11.51 0.32 -11.79
CA PHE A 283 12.41 -0.37 -10.85
C PHE A 283 11.66 -1.22 -9.83
N THR A 284 10.34 -1.37 -10.02
CA THR A 284 9.49 -2.20 -9.17
C THR A 284 8.44 -2.95 -10.00
N SER A 285 7.74 -3.89 -9.38
CA SER A 285 6.67 -4.70 -9.96
C SER A 285 5.27 -4.20 -9.62
N PHE A 286 5.09 -2.91 -9.28
CA PHE A 286 3.81 -2.40 -8.78
C PHE A 286 2.66 -2.64 -9.77
N ASN A 287 2.88 -2.37 -11.07
CA ASN A 287 1.82 -2.57 -12.05
C ASN A 287 1.50 -4.05 -12.27
N GLU A 288 2.52 -4.88 -12.25
CA GLU A 288 2.48 -6.32 -12.44
C GLU A 288 1.83 -7.02 -11.25
N ASP A 289 2.06 -6.55 -10.03
CA ASP A 289 1.60 -7.19 -8.81
C ASP A 289 0.28 -6.61 -8.30
N LEU A 290 0.03 -5.32 -8.49
CA LEU A 290 -1.04 -4.60 -7.79
C LEU A 290 -2.00 -3.83 -8.69
N ASN A 291 -1.71 -3.63 -9.97
CA ASN A 291 -2.45 -2.65 -10.78
C ASN A 291 -2.70 -3.11 -12.23
N ARG A 292 -3.41 -4.24 -12.39
CA ARG A 292 -3.71 -4.83 -13.70
C ARG A 292 -5.17 -4.60 -14.11
N LEU A 293 -5.38 -3.62 -14.99
CA LEU A 293 -6.61 -3.46 -15.76
C LEU A 293 -6.33 -3.90 -17.20
N THR A 294 -6.61 -5.16 -17.51
CA THR A 294 -6.16 -5.80 -18.75
C THR A 294 -7.21 -5.71 -19.86
N LEU A 295 -6.84 -5.16 -21.01
CA LEU A 295 -7.61 -5.26 -22.26
C LEU A 295 -7.18 -6.49 -23.03
N LYS A 296 -8.15 -7.33 -23.42
CA LYS A 296 -7.98 -8.41 -24.39
C LYS A 296 -8.88 -8.18 -25.59
N VAL A 297 -8.34 -8.32 -26.80
CA VAL A 297 -9.12 -8.22 -28.04
C VAL A 297 -9.07 -9.54 -28.78
N LYS A 298 -10.23 -10.04 -29.20
CA LYS A 298 -10.38 -11.26 -29.98
C LYS A 298 -10.89 -10.97 -31.38
N ASN A 299 -10.60 -11.87 -32.30
CA ASN A 299 -11.10 -11.84 -33.69
C ASN A 299 -10.71 -10.58 -34.48
N LEU A 300 -9.61 -9.92 -34.10
CA LEU A 300 -9.09 -8.79 -34.84
C LEU A 300 -8.52 -9.27 -36.19
N SER A 301 -9.09 -8.77 -37.29
CA SER A 301 -8.65 -9.14 -38.65
C SER A 301 -7.33 -8.48 -39.04
N ALA A 302 -7.11 -7.24 -38.58
CA ALA A 302 -5.87 -6.50 -38.82
C ALA A 302 -4.71 -7.05 -37.97
N THR A 303 -3.48 -6.82 -38.43
CA THR A 303 -2.25 -7.21 -37.71
C THR A 303 -1.98 -6.33 -36.48
N LYS A 304 -2.61 -5.16 -36.42
CA LYS A 304 -2.49 -4.17 -35.33
C LYS A 304 -3.77 -3.36 -35.20
N ALA A 305 -3.98 -2.76 -34.03
CA ALA A 305 -5.07 -1.83 -33.79
C ALA A 305 -4.62 -0.65 -32.93
N LYS A 306 -5.26 0.49 -33.16
CA LYS A 306 -5.15 1.66 -32.28
C LYS A 306 -6.17 1.53 -31.16
N VAL A 307 -5.70 1.43 -29.93
CA VAL A 307 -6.53 1.46 -28.72
C VAL A 307 -6.60 2.89 -28.22
N THR A 308 -7.82 3.40 -28.05
CA THR A 308 -8.08 4.71 -27.43
C THR A 308 -8.69 4.50 -26.06
N TRP A 309 -8.10 5.14 -25.05
CA TRP A 309 -8.62 5.13 -23.68
C TRP A 309 -8.54 6.55 -23.11
N GLY A 310 -9.71 7.10 -22.74
CA GLY A 310 -9.84 8.52 -22.46
C GLY A 310 -9.39 9.37 -23.66
N GLY A 311 -8.51 10.34 -23.40
CA GLY A 311 -7.96 11.22 -24.43
C GLY A 311 -6.67 10.72 -25.12
N GLN A 312 -6.20 9.51 -24.80
CA GLN A 312 -4.94 8.96 -25.34
C GLN A 312 -5.19 7.79 -26.28
N SER A 313 -4.32 7.65 -27.28
CA SER A 313 -4.29 6.49 -28.17
C SER A 313 -2.88 5.89 -28.25
N LYS A 314 -2.82 4.55 -28.29
CA LYS A 314 -1.60 3.78 -28.53
C LYS A 314 -1.88 2.67 -29.54
N GLU A 315 -0.86 2.27 -30.30
CA GLU A 315 -0.96 1.15 -31.25
C GLU A 315 -0.38 -0.12 -30.63
N PHE A 316 -1.08 -1.24 -30.81
CA PHE A 316 -0.67 -2.55 -30.34
C PHE A 316 -0.84 -3.57 -31.46
N THR A 317 0.03 -4.58 -31.49
CA THR A 317 -0.14 -5.72 -32.40
C THR A 317 -1.32 -6.57 -31.97
N ARG A 318 -1.87 -7.34 -32.91
CA ARG A 318 -2.91 -8.33 -32.62
C ARG A 318 -2.48 -9.28 -31.51
N ASP A 319 -1.25 -9.79 -31.58
CA ASP A 319 -0.73 -10.76 -30.60
C ASP A 319 -0.64 -10.15 -29.19
N GLN A 320 -0.24 -8.88 -29.06
CA GLN A 320 -0.26 -8.17 -27.78
C GLN A 320 -1.68 -8.04 -27.23
N LEU A 321 -2.65 -7.70 -28.09
CA LEU A 321 -4.04 -7.54 -27.69
C LEU A 321 -4.71 -8.88 -27.36
N GLU A 322 -4.35 -9.96 -28.05
CA GLU A 322 -4.86 -11.31 -27.76
C GLU A 322 -4.29 -11.85 -26.43
N ALA A 323 -2.99 -11.62 -26.18
CA ALA A 323 -2.35 -11.97 -24.90
C ALA A 323 -2.92 -11.16 -23.73
N GLY A 324 -3.09 -9.86 -23.95
CA GLY A 324 -3.65 -8.89 -23.02
C GLY A 324 -2.68 -7.75 -22.70
N VAL A 325 -3.20 -6.53 -22.75
CA VAL A 325 -2.45 -5.29 -22.47
C VAL A 325 -2.91 -4.70 -21.16
N ASN A 326 -2.01 -4.43 -20.22
CA ASN A 326 -2.34 -3.70 -18.99
C ASN A 326 -2.52 -2.21 -19.29
N LEU A 327 -3.76 -1.75 -19.38
CA LEU A 327 -4.08 -0.36 -19.69
C LEU A 327 -3.46 0.63 -18.69
N ALA A 328 -3.43 0.26 -17.40
CA ALA A 328 -2.89 1.10 -16.34
C ALA A 328 -1.37 1.31 -16.43
N ALA A 329 -0.65 0.33 -16.98
CA ALA A 329 0.79 0.45 -17.23
C ALA A 329 1.09 1.24 -18.51
N GLU A 330 0.22 1.08 -19.53
CA GLU A 330 0.45 1.67 -20.84
C GLU A 330 0.03 3.14 -20.94
N PHE A 331 -1.06 3.55 -20.30
CA PHE A 331 -1.60 4.89 -20.48
C PHE A 331 -1.30 5.77 -19.27
N THR A 332 -0.87 7.00 -19.53
CA THR A 332 -0.50 7.97 -18.48
C THR A 332 -1.63 8.94 -18.16
N LYS A 333 -2.68 8.95 -19.00
CA LYS A 333 -3.93 9.66 -18.80
C LYS A 333 -5.08 8.69 -18.97
N THR A 334 -6.02 8.74 -18.05
CA THR A 334 -7.12 7.78 -17.97
C THR A 334 -8.45 8.50 -17.79
N PRO A 335 -9.58 7.87 -18.12
CA PRO A 335 -10.90 8.38 -17.76
C PRO A 335 -11.12 8.56 -16.25
N PHE A 336 -10.28 7.93 -15.41
CA PHE A 336 -10.39 7.98 -13.95
C PHE A 336 -9.63 9.16 -13.32
N ASP A 337 -8.83 9.91 -14.09
CA ASP A 337 -7.88 10.89 -13.55
C ASP A 337 -8.55 11.91 -12.61
N ASN A 338 -9.69 12.47 -13.01
CA ASN A 338 -10.39 13.50 -12.22
C ASN A 338 -10.96 12.93 -10.92
N ASP A 339 -11.62 11.78 -10.98
CA ASP A 339 -12.25 11.15 -9.82
C ASP A 339 -11.21 10.62 -8.83
N PHE A 340 -10.12 10.05 -9.34
CA PHE A 340 -9.00 9.59 -8.53
C PHE A 340 -8.29 10.76 -7.83
N ALA A 341 -8.13 11.89 -8.51
CA ALA A 341 -7.60 13.11 -7.91
C ALA A 341 -8.54 13.67 -6.82
N ALA A 342 -9.85 13.68 -7.06
CA ALA A 342 -10.84 14.11 -6.07
C ALA A 342 -10.82 13.22 -4.82
N LEU A 343 -10.79 11.89 -5.00
CA LEU A 343 -10.67 10.92 -3.90
C LEU A 343 -9.37 11.13 -3.11
N THR A 344 -8.24 11.24 -3.80
CA THR A 344 -6.93 11.42 -3.16
C THR A 344 -6.87 12.75 -2.40
N ASN A 345 -7.46 13.82 -2.93
CA ASN A 345 -7.56 15.10 -2.24
C ASN A 345 -8.42 15.02 -0.97
N ALA A 346 -9.55 14.32 -1.02
CA ALA A 346 -10.39 14.10 0.16
C ALA A 346 -9.63 13.31 1.25
N ILE A 347 -8.87 12.28 0.86
CA ILE A 347 -8.02 11.50 1.76
C ILE A 347 -6.92 12.38 2.39
N ILE A 348 -6.28 13.26 1.62
CA ILE A 348 -5.27 14.19 2.15
C ILE A 348 -5.84 15.06 3.28
N GLN A 349 -7.02 15.66 3.06
CA GLN A 349 -7.67 16.49 4.08
C GLN A 349 -8.06 15.66 5.31
N LYS A 350 -8.57 14.45 5.10
CA LYS A 350 -8.93 13.50 6.15
C LYS A 350 -7.71 13.10 7.00
N GLU A 351 -6.63 12.63 6.39
CA GLU A 351 -5.43 12.21 7.14
C GLU A 351 -4.76 13.38 7.88
N ALA A 352 -4.80 14.61 7.33
CA ALA A 352 -4.33 15.81 8.02
C ALA A 352 -5.18 16.11 9.28
N PHE A 353 -6.50 15.95 9.18
CA PHE A 353 -7.39 16.03 10.34
C PHE A 353 -7.11 14.93 11.37
N GLU A 354 -6.86 13.69 10.94
CA GLU A 354 -6.52 12.57 11.82
C GLU A 354 -5.23 12.82 12.62
N THR A 355 -4.18 13.39 12.00
CA THR A 355 -2.97 13.81 12.75
C THR A 355 -3.34 14.78 13.87
N THR A 356 -4.19 15.78 13.57
CA THR A 356 -4.63 16.77 14.57
C THR A 356 -5.42 16.11 15.69
N LEU A 357 -6.36 15.23 15.34
CA LEU A 357 -7.21 14.50 16.28
C LEU A 357 -6.36 13.64 17.23
N ILE A 358 -5.44 12.84 16.69
CA ILE A 358 -4.60 11.94 17.50
C ILE A 358 -3.66 12.77 18.38
N LYS A 359 -2.85 13.65 17.76
CA LYS A 359 -1.78 14.35 18.49
C LYS A 359 -2.32 15.35 19.51
N ASN A 360 -3.40 16.07 19.22
CA ASN A 360 -3.83 17.19 20.06
C ASN A 360 -5.03 16.85 20.96
N LEU A 361 -5.87 15.89 20.57
CA LEU A 361 -7.10 15.60 21.30
C LEU A 361 -7.02 14.24 21.98
N VAL A 362 -6.94 13.16 21.21
CA VAL A 362 -7.08 11.79 21.75
C VAL A 362 -5.95 11.48 22.72
N THR A 363 -4.69 11.70 22.34
CA THR A 363 -3.56 11.39 23.23
C THR A 363 -3.52 12.29 24.47
N HIS A 364 -3.98 13.54 24.38
CA HIS A 364 -4.00 14.47 25.53
C HIS A 364 -5.18 14.22 26.47
N MET A 365 -6.31 13.68 26.00
CA MET A 365 -7.42 13.34 26.88
C MET A 365 -7.06 12.28 27.93
N ARG A 366 -6.03 11.46 27.70
CA ARG A 366 -5.57 10.44 28.66
C ARG A 366 -5.06 11.03 29.97
N VAL A 367 -4.51 12.26 29.94
CA VAL A 367 -3.91 12.90 31.12
C VAL A 367 -4.90 13.77 31.87
N ILE A 368 -6.05 14.11 31.28
CA ILE A 368 -7.05 15.00 31.90
C ILE A 368 -7.48 14.50 33.28
N ALA A 369 -7.73 13.19 33.42
CA ALA A 369 -8.15 12.65 34.72
C ALA A 369 -7.05 12.76 35.80
N ALA A 370 -5.78 12.65 35.40
CA ALA A 370 -4.64 12.82 36.31
C ALA A 370 -4.39 14.30 36.62
N GLU A 371 -4.41 15.18 35.61
CA GLU A 371 -4.26 16.63 35.77
C GLU A 371 -5.40 17.25 36.58
N ALA A 372 -6.65 16.80 36.39
CA ALA A 372 -7.79 17.24 37.19
C ALA A 372 -7.70 16.80 38.65
N ALA A 373 -7.01 15.69 38.94
CA ALA A 373 -6.74 15.27 40.32
C ALA A 373 -5.68 16.16 41.01
N GLU A 374 -4.93 16.96 40.26
CA GLU A 374 -3.96 17.94 40.75
C GLU A 374 -4.55 19.37 40.83
N GLU A 375 -5.87 19.53 40.65
CA GLU A 375 -6.54 20.83 40.71
C GLU A 375 -6.32 21.51 42.08
N PRO A 376 -5.70 22.72 42.12
CA PRO A 376 -5.47 23.41 43.39
C PRO A 376 -6.79 23.80 44.04
N THR A 377 -6.99 23.43 45.31
CA THR A 377 -8.14 23.90 46.07
C THR A 377 -7.97 25.37 46.45
N CYS A 378 -8.92 26.22 46.08
CA CYS A 378 -8.98 27.58 46.62
C CYS A 378 -9.26 27.50 48.13
N ALA A 379 -8.37 28.08 48.93
CA ALA A 379 -8.49 28.19 50.39
C ALA A 379 -9.54 29.22 50.80
#